data_AF-I4I1E7-F1
#
_entry.id   AF-I4I1E7-F1
#
_cell.length_a   1.000
_cell.length_b   1.000
_cell.length_c   1.000
_cell.angle_alpha   90.00
_cell.angle_beta   90.00
_cell.angle_gamma   90.00
#
_symmetry.space_group_name_H-M   'P 1'
#
loop_
_entity.id
_entity.type
_entity.pdbx_description
1 polymer ?
#
loop_
_entity_poly.entity_id
_entity_poly.type
_entity_poly.pdbx_seq_one_letter_code
_entity_poly.pdbx_strand_id
1 'polypeptide(L)'
;MFGANKMITSEPIYSLPKTPPLENGDQLSRQEFERRYQNLSEIKKAELIEGIVYISSPVRVQSHGEPHSDILTWLGVYKAATIGVMSADNTTVRLDADNEVQPDALLRIKIAGQSTISDDDYIEGAPELIVEIAASSASYDLHNKWRVYRRNQVQEYLVWRVYERQLDWFRLNAGEYIKLEPDSRGIIYSQVLPGLWLDVNALLAGNLGQVLTVLQQGLASQEHQDFLKILSRKTDN
;
A
#
# COMPACT_ATOMS: atom_id res chain seq x y z
N MET A 1 -45.65 8.24 61.15
CA MET A 1 -44.33 8.86 60.97
C MET A 1 -43.65 8.22 59.78
N PHE A 2 -43.54 9.01 58.72
CA PHE A 2 -42.69 8.96 57.52
C PHE A 2 -41.95 7.66 57.19
N GLY A 3 -42.43 6.98 56.14
CA GLY A 3 -41.59 6.14 55.28
C GLY A 3 -40.70 7.04 54.41
N ALA A 4 -39.41 6.74 54.39
CA ALA A 4 -38.46 7.37 53.48
C ALA A 4 -38.29 6.48 52.24
N ASN A 5 -38.83 6.96 51.12
CA ASN A 5 -38.61 6.42 49.79
C ASN A 5 -37.12 6.30 49.50
N LYS A 6 -36.66 5.08 49.20
CA LYS A 6 -35.38 4.86 48.54
C LYS A 6 -35.54 5.36 47.10
N MET A 7 -35.05 6.58 46.83
CA MET A 7 -34.93 7.06 45.46
C MET A 7 -33.98 6.13 44.72
N ILE A 8 -34.55 5.28 43.87
CA ILE A 8 -33.81 4.59 42.81
C ILE A 8 -33.54 5.66 41.77
N THR A 9 -32.36 6.28 41.84
CA THR A 9 -31.84 7.10 40.76
C THR A 9 -31.53 6.15 39.60
N SER A 10 -32.40 6.13 38.60
CA SER A 10 -32.16 5.46 37.33
C SER A 10 -31.07 6.23 36.58
N GLU A 11 -29.81 5.89 36.80
CA GLU A 11 -28.77 6.25 35.84
C GLU A 11 -29.07 5.53 34.52
N PRO A 12 -28.99 6.20 33.35
CA PRO A 12 -29.01 5.48 32.10
C PRO A 12 -27.70 4.68 32.00
N ILE A 13 -27.80 3.35 32.14
CA ILE A 13 -26.67 2.42 32.27
C ILE A 13 -25.81 2.31 30.99
N TYR A 14 -26.15 2.98 29.89
CA TYR A 14 -25.33 2.99 28.68
C TYR A 14 -25.28 4.37 28.03
N SER A 15 -24.18 5.11 28.25
CA SER A 15 -23.80 6.19 27.33
C SER A 15 -23.19 5.55 26.08
N LEU A 16 -24.01 5.35 25.04
CA LEU A 16 -23.50 4.94 23.74
C LEU A 16 -22.45 5.97 23.27
N PRO A 17 -21.32 5.54 22.67
CA PRO A 17 -20.38 6.47 22.09
C PRO A 17 -21.11 7.31 21.02
N LYS A 18 -20.85 8.63 20.98
CA LYS A 18 -21.49 9.54 20.01
C LYS A 18 -21.22 9.16 18.55
N THR A 19 -20.17 8.39 18.31
CA THR A 19 -19.78 7.83 17.02
C THR A 19 -19.74 6.32 17.15
N PRO A 20 -20.49 5.55 16.34
CA PRO A 20 -20.37 4.10 16.32
C PRO A 20 -18.92 3.67 16.04
N PRO A 21 -18.44 2.58 16.65
CA PRO A 21 -17.13 2.05 16.31
C PRO A 21 -17.08 1.64 14.83
N LEU A 22 -15.87 1.60 14.30
CA LEU A 22 -15.60 1.06 12.98
C LEU A 22 -15.54 -0.47 13.07
N GLU A 23 -16.36 -1.18 12.31
CA GLU A 23 -16.41 -2.65 12.30
C GLU A 23 -16.09 -3.22 10.91
N ASN A 24 -15.48 -4.41 10.88
CA ASN A 24 -15.17 -5.08 9.61
C ASN A 24 -16.46 -5.45 8.87
N GLY A 25 -16.58 -5.03 7.61
CA GLY A 25 -17.77 -5.23 6.77
C GLY A 25 -18.78 -4.08 6.80
N ASP A 26 -18.55 -3.03 7.61
CA ASP A 26 -19.36 -1.81 7.55
C ASP A 26 -19.35 -1.24 6.12
N GLN A 27 -20.51 -0.79 5.64
CA GLN A 27 -20.65 -0.10 4.35
C GLN A 27 -20.76 1.39 4.58
N LEU A 28 -19.72 2.14 4.25
CA LEU A 28 -19.58 3.56 4.55
C LEU A 28 -19.12 4.34 3.32
N SER A 29 -19.52 5.61 3.23
CA SER A 29 -18.80 6.57 2.39
C SER A 29 -17.43 6.84 2.99
N ARG A 30 -16.46 7.28 2.17
CA ARG A 30 -15.13 7.65 2.67
C ARG A 30 -15.18 8.71 3.78
N GLN A 31 -16.04 9.72 3.63
CA GLN A 31 -16.19 10.75 4.66
C GLN A 31 -16.66 10.19 6.01
N GLU A 32 -17.61 9.24 6.01
CA GLU A 32 -18.07 8.62 7.25
C GLU A 32 -17.03 7.64 7.81
N PHE A 33 -16.33 6.92 6.94
CA PHE A 33 -15.18 6.09 7.31
C PHE A 33 -14.12 6.92 8.04
N GLU A 34 -13.64 8.01 7.44
CA GLU A 34 -12.64 8.91 8.03
C GLU A 34 -13.12 9.50 9.35
N ARG A 35 -14.39 9.95 9.41
CA ARG A 35 -14.99 10.48 10.64
C ARG A 35 -14.98 9.45 11.77
N ARG A 36 -15.30 8.18 11.49
CA ARG A 36 -15.22 7.11 12.50
C ARG A 36 -13.78 6.76 12.84
N TYR A 37 -12.92 6.68 11.84
CA TYR A 37 -11.53 6.28 11.98
C TYR A 37 -10.74 7.25 12.87
N GLN A 38 -10.92 8.55 12.70
CA GLN A 38 -10.31 9.60 13.53
C GLN A 38 -10.74 9.56 15.01
N ASN A 39 -11.88 8.92 15.31
CA ASN A 39 -12.42 8.79 16.66
C ASN A 39 -12.12 7.41 17.31
N LEU A 40 -11.37 6.53 16.64
CA LEU A 40 -10.97 5.26 17.22
C LEU A 40 -9.94 5.48 18.34
N SER A 41 -10.28 5.02 19.55
CA SER A 41 -9.41 5.11 20.73
C SER A 41 -8.27 4.08 20.72
N GLU A 42 -8.41 3.00 19.95
CA GLU A 42 -7.38 1.98 19.76
C GLU A 42 -6.83 2.08 18.33
N ILE A 43 -5.50 2.10 18.20
CA ILE A 43 -4.83 2.15 16.90
C ILE A 43 -5.03 0.79 16.21
N LYS A 44 -5.88 0.76 15.18
CA LYS A 44 -6.07 -0.40 14.28
C LYS A 44 -5.90 0.08 12.85
N LYS A 45 -5.08 -0.60 12.06
CA LYS A 45 -4.99 -0.35 10.61
C LYS A 45 -6.33 -0.72 9.98
N ALA A 46 -6.99 0.26 9.37
CA ALA A 46 -8.26 0.08 8.67
C ALA A 46 -8.17 0.64 7.24
N GLU A 47 -8.87 -0.01 6.32
CA GLU A 47 -8.97 0.39 4.92
C GLU A 47 -10.43 0.43 4.51
N LEU A 48 -10.77 1.29 3.55
CA LEU A 48 -12.05 1.32 2.86
C LEU A 48 -11.81 0.85 1.42
N ILE A 49 -12.48 -0.23 1.03
CA ILE A 49 -12.34 -0.82 -0.30
C ILE A 49 -13.74 -1.09 -0.84
N GLU A 50 -14.09 -0.43 -1.94
CA GLU A 50 -15.44 -0.48 -2.53
C GLU A 50 -16.53 -0.05 -1.52
N GLY A 51 -16.23 0.94 -0.67
CA GLY A 51 -17.12 1.38 0.40
C GLY A 51 -17.29 0.38 1.55
N ILE A 52 -16.53 -0.72 1.56
CA ILE A 52 -16.54 -1.72 2.63
C ILE A 52 -15.31 -1.54 3.52
N VAL A 53 -15.53 -1.51 4.83
CA VAL A 53 -14.48 -1.41 5.83
C VAL A 53 -13.77 -2.76 6.01
N TYR A 54 -12.44 -2.73 5.98
CA TYR A 54 -11.56 -3.84 6.33
C TYR A 54 -10.66 -3.44 7.50
N ILE A 55 -10.69 -4.21 8.58
CA ILE A 55 -9.82 -4.02 9.74
C ILE A 55 -8.72 -5.08 9.70
N SER A 56 -7.46 -4.65 9.71
CA SER A 56 -6.32 -5.54 9.59
C SER A 56 -6.18 -6.45 10.81
N SER A 57 -5.86 -7.71 10.56
CA SER A 57 -5.47 -8.67 11.60
C SER A 57 -4.00 -8.50 11.98
N PRO A 58 -3.57 -8.94 13.19
CA PRO A 58 -2.16 -8.95 13.57
C PRO A 58 -1.28 -9.70 12.57
N VAL A 59 -0.17 -9.08 12.19
CA VAL A 59 0.81 -9.65 11.26
C VAL A 59 1.79 -10.58 11.98
N ARG A 60 2.32 -11.59 11.27
CA ARG A 60 3.34 -12.52 11.79
C ARG A 60 4.69 -12.24 11.13
N VAL A 61 5.77 -12.44 11.88
CA VAL A 61 7.13 -12.11 11.41
C VAL A 61 7.51 -12.82 10.11
N GLN A 62 7.35 -14.14 10.03
CA GLN A 62 7.78 -14.92 8.85
C GLN A 62 6.86 -14.77 7.63
N SER A 63 5.57 -14.51 7.84
CA SER A 63 4.59 -14.45 6.74
C SER A 63 4.25 -13.04 6.29
N HIS A 64 4.81 -12.01 6.94
CA HIS A 64 4.56 -10.61 6.60
C HIS A 64 5.72 -9.71 7.03
N GLY A 65 6.06 -9.65 8.32
CA GLY A 65 6.98 -8.63 8.85
C GLY A 65 8.39 -8.64 8.24
N GLU A 66 9.01 -9.81 8.09
CA GLU A 66 10.32 -9.97 7.44
C GLU A 66 10.25 -9.72 5.92
N PRO A 67 9.33 -10.37 5.15
CA PRO A 67 9.10 -10.02 3.74
C PRO A 67 8.86 -8.52 3.50
N HIS A 68 8.15 -7.87 4.42
CA HIS A 68 7.86 -6.43 4.36
C HIS A 68 9.13 -5.60 4.53
N SER A 69 9.95 -5.94 5.52
CA SER A 69 11.25 -5.30 5.71
C SER A 69 12.16 -5.44 4.47
N ASP A 70 12.15 -6.59 3.81
CA ASP A 70 12.95 -6.83 2.61
C ASP A 70 12.49 -5.96 1.43
N ILE A 71 11.17 -5.91 1.19
CA ILE A 71 10.59 -5.02 0.17
C ILE A 71 10.92 -3.56 0.45
N LEU A 72 10.76 -3.10 1.69
CA LEU A 72 11.08 -1.72 2.06
C LEU A 72 12.56 -1.40 1.93
N THR A 73 13.43 -2.37 2.19
CA THR A 73 14.87 -2.19 1.97
C THR A 73 15.17 -2.01 0.48
N TRP A 74 14.62 -2.88 -0.38
CA TRP A 74 14.78 -2.78 -1.83
C TRP A 74 14.24 -1.46 -2.40
N LEU A 75 13.02 -1.06 -2.03
CA LEU A 75 12.43 0.21 -2.44
C LEU A 75 13.16 1.43 -1.84
N GLY A 76 13.64 1.30 -0.60
CA GLY A 76 14.40 2.32 0.11
C GLY A 76 15.74 2.63 -0.56
N VAL A 77 16.47 1.60 -1.00
CA VAL A 77 17.71 1.76 -1.76
C VAL A 77 17.43 2.42 -3.11
N TYR A 78 16.36 2.01 -3.81
CA TYR A 78 15.97 2.65 -5.07
C TYR A 78 15.62 4.14 -4.88
N LYS A 79 14.81 4.47 -3.86
CA LYS A 79 14.49 5.85 -3.46
C LYS A 79 15.76 6.66 -3.17
N ALA A 80 16.71 6.09 -2.43
CA ALA A 80 17.96 6.77 -2.08
C ALA A 80 18.79 7.14 -3.31
N ALA A 81 18.76 6.32 -4.36
CA ALA A 81 19.48 6.55 -5.61
C ALA A 81 18.65 7.33 -6.67
N THR A 82 17.38 7.61 -6.42
CA THR A 82 16.46 8.17 -7.42
C THR A 82 15.77 9.44 -6.90
N ILE A 83 16.45 10.58 -7.08
CA ILE A 83 15.89 11.90 -6.73
C ILE A 83 14.57 12.13 -7.48
N GLY A 84 13.56 12.65 -6.77
CA GLY A 84 12.23 12.88 -7.33
C GLY A 84 11.25 11.72 -7.10
N VAL A 85 11.69 10.62 -6.49
CA VAL A 85 10.82 9.52 -6.05
C VAL A 85 10.64 9.56 -4.53
N MET A 86 9.49 9.09 -4.07
CA MET A 86 9.15 8.86 -2.66
C MET A 86 8.75 7.39 -2.49
N SER A 87 9.31 6.75 -1.46
CA SER A 87 8.82 5.49 -0.91
C SER A 87 8.14 5.77 0.42
N ALA A 88 7.02 5.10 0.64
CA ALA A 88 6.27 5.11 1.89
C ALA A 88 5.70 3.70 2.16
N ASP A 89 5.43 3.45 3.43
CA ASP A 89 4.75 2.29 3.98
C ASP A 89 3.70 2.77 4.99
N ASN A 90 2.72 1.92 5.30
CA ASN A 90 1.75 2.17 6.37
C ASN A 90 1.13 3.58 6.33
N THR A 91 0.83 4.06 5.11
CA THR A 91 0.31 5.40 4.85
C THR A 91 -1.03 5.30 4.14
N THR A 92 -1.91 6.24 4.41
CA THR A 92 -3.23 6.32 3.78
C THR A 92 -3.12 6.88 2.36
N VAL A 93 -3.72 6.15 1.42
CA VAL A 93 -3.86 6.52 0.01
C VAL A 93 -5.34 6.63 -0.33
N ARG A 94 -5.79 7.85 -0.60
CA ARG A 94 -7.13 8.17 -1.08
C ARG A 94 -7.15 8.03 -2.60
N LEU A 95 -7.68 6.90 -3.08
CA LEU A 95 -7.71 6.60 -4.51
C LEU A 95 -8.91 7.25 -5.20
N ASP A 96 -10.09 7.15 -4.60
CA ASP A 96 -11.33 7.74 -5.09
C ASP A 96 -12.33 7.99 -3.93
N ALA A 97 -13.61 8.21 -4.25
CA ALA A 97 -14.66 8.49 -3.26
C ALA A 97 -15.06 7.27 -2.39
N ASP A 98 -14.73 6.07 -2.83
CA ASP A 98 -15.13 4.80 -2.21
C ASP A 98 -13.92 3.97 -1.75
N ASN A 99 -12.69 4.46 -1.97
CA ASN A 99 -11.46 3.72 -1.73
C ASN A 99 -10.40 4.58 -1.02
N GLU A 100 -10.06 4.13 0.18
CA GLU A 100 -8.99 4.63 1.01
C GLU A 100 -8.19 3.44 1.54
N VAL A 101 -7.01 3.23 0.98
CA VAL A 101 -6.19 2.04 1.22
C VAL A 101 -4.92 2.39 2.00
N GLN A 102 -4.29 1.38 2.58
CA GLN A 102 -2.99 1.46 3.23
C GLN A 102 -2.13 0.29 2.72
N PRO A 103 -1.54 0.42 1.52
CA PRO A 103 -0.72 -0.65 0.95
C PRO A 103 0.48 -0.96 1.85
N ASP A 104 1.01 -2.18 1.75
CA ASP A 104 2.21 -2.53 2.51
C ASP A 104 3.39 -1.64 2.11
N ALA A 105 3.64 -1.46 0.81
CA ALA A 105 4.62 -0.47 0.35
C ALA A 105 4.20 0.20 -0.97
N LEU A 106 4.74 1.39 -1.23
CA LEU A 106 4.54 2.10 -2.49
C LEU A 106 5.77 2.89 -2.94
N LEU A 107 5.84 3.17 -4.25
CA LEU A 107 6.66 4.24 -4.81
C LEU A 107 5.78 5.23 -5.57
N ARG A 108 6.03 6.52 -5.34
CA ARG A 108 5.45 7.62 -6.12
C ARG A 108 6.50 8.56 -6.67
N ILE A 109 6.25 9.10 -7.85
CA ILE A 109 6.99 10.22 -8.45
C ILE A 109 6.44 11.51 -7.86
N LYS A 110 7.31 12.32 -7.27
CA LYS A 110 6.93 13.51 -6.50
C LYS A 110 6.28 14.60 -7.34
N ILE A 111 6.83 14.85 -8.53
CA ILE A 111 6.45 15.96 -9.42
C ILE A 111 6.07 15.39 -10.79
N ALA A 112 4.89 15.78 -11.28
CA ALA A 112 4.28 15.27 -12.51
C ALA A 112 4.21 13.73 -12.56
N GLY A 113 4.06 13.11 -11.38
CA GLY A 113 3.51 11.77 -11.20
C GLY A 113 1.98 11.82 -11.15
N GLN A 114 1.36 10.69 -10.84
CA GLN A 114 -0.10 10.54 -10.84
C GLN A 114 -0.78 10.87 -9.51
N SER A 115 0.00 11.05 -8.44
CA SER A 115 -0.49 11.32 -7.09
C SER A 115 0.12 12.58 -6.51
N THR A 116 -0.63 13.24 -5.63
CA THR A 116 -0.22 14.40 -4.85
C THR A 116 -0.27 14.11 -3.35
N ILE A 117 0.31 15.01 -2.54
CA ILE A 117 0.11 15.00 -1.09
C ILE A 117 -0.93 16.09 -0.79
N SER A 118 -1.98 15.74 -0.05
CA SER A 118 -3.02 16.68 0.39
C SER A 118 -2.53 17.56 1.54
N ASP A 119 -3.30 18.62 1.85
CA ASP A 119 -2.97 19.54 2.94
C ASP A 119 -2.94 18.86 4.33
N ASP A 120 -3.66 17.74 4.48
CA ASP A 120 -3.67 16.89 5.67
C ASP A 120 -2.66 15.71 5.61
N ASP A 121 -1.68 15.80 4.70
CA ASP A 121 -0.52 14.90 4.56
C ASP A 121 -0.84 13.46 4.12
N TYR A 122 -1.97 13.25 3.43
CA TYR A 122 -2.30 11.98 2.80
C TYR A 122 -1.93 11.95 1.32
N ILE A 123 -1.74 10.75 0.77
CA ILE A 123 -1.57 10.58 -0.68
C ILE A 123 -2.95 10.61 -1.34
N GLU A 124 -3.12 11.46 -2.34
CA GLU A 124 -4.31 11.51 -3.19
C GLU A 124 -3.98 11.09 -4.62
N GLY A 125 -4.77 10.17 -5.17
CA GLY A 125 -4.52 9.55 -6.47
C GLY A 125 -3.59 8.34 -6.40
N ALA A 126 -3.36 7.71 -7.56
CA ALA A 126 -2.64 6.45 -7.64
C ALA A 126 -1.11 6.63 -7.65
N PRO A 127 -0.37 5.98 -6.74
CA PRO A 127 1.08 5.84 -6.87
C PRO A 127 1.48 5.09 -8.15
N GLU A 128 2.71 5.30 -8.62
CA GLU A 128 3.24 4.57 -9.77
C GLU A 128 3.41 3.07 -9.50
N LEU A 129 3.81 2.69 -8.28
CA LEU A 129 3.92 1.29 -7.84
C LEU A 129 3.24 1.11 -6.48
N ILE A 130 2.43 0.06 -6.37
CA ILE A 130 1.96 -0.49 -5.09
C ILE A 130 2.47 -1.93 -4.94
N VAL A 131 2.88 -2.26 -3.72
CA VAL A 131 3.30 -3.61 -3.30
C VAL A 131 2.40 -4.08 -2.16
N GLU A 132 1.88 -5.30 -2.27
CA GLU A 132 1.13 -5.98 -1.22
C GLU A 132 1.81 -7.31 -0.86
N ILE A 133 1.84 -7.62 0.44
CA ILE A 133 2.44 -8.84 0.97
C ILE A 133 1.33 -9.69 1.55
N ALA A 134 1.05 -10.77 0.85
CA ALA A 134 0.01 -11.69 1.23
C ALA A 134 0.61 -12.94 1.83
N ALA A 135 0.11 -13.34 3.00
CA ALA A 135 0.43 -14.66 3.54
C ALA A 135 -0.06 -15.76 2.58
N SER A 136 -1.24 -15.60 1.96
CA SER A 136 -1.79 -16.57 1.01
C SER A 136 -2.58 -15.93 -0.13
N SER A 137 -2.75 -16.67 -1.22
CA SER A 137 -3.57 -16.33 -2.40
C SER A 137 -5.08 -16.24 -2.14
N ALA A 138 -5.57 -16.80 -1.03
CA ALA A 138 -6.99 -16.80 -0.67
C ALA A 138 -7.45 -15.50 0.02
N SER A 139 -6.59 -14.49 0.11
CA SER A 139 -6.95 -13.23 0.76
C SER A 139 -8.01 -12.50 -0.05
N TYR A 140 -9.23 -12.41 0.49
CA TYR A 140 -10.39 -11.81 -0.18
C TYR A 140 -10.14 -10.36 -0.61
N ASP A 141 -9.36 -9.61 0.17
CA ASP A 141 -8.97 -8.24 -0.13
C ASP A 141 -8.13 -8.12 -1.39
N LEU A 142 -7.26 -9.09 -1.72
CA LEU A 142 -6.40 -9.02 -2.92
C LEU A 142 -7.21 -8.91 -4.21
N HIS A 143 -8.31 -9.67 -4.33
CA HIS A 143 -9.13 -9.61 -5.55
C HIS A 143 -9.89 -8.27 -5.66
N ASN A 144 -10.27 -7.68 -4.53
CA ASN A 144 -10.91 -6.38 -4.51
C ASN A 144 -9.90 -5.27 -4.80
N LYS A 145 -8.75 -5.27 -4.10
CA LYS A 145 -7.63 -4.35 -4.31
C LYS A 145 -7.11 -4.40 -5.75
N TRP A 146 -7.00 -5.58 -6.35
CA TRP A 146 -6.65 -5.71 -7.78
C TRP A 146 -7.54 -4.85 -8.68
N ARG A 147 -8.86 -4.97 -8.51
CA ARG A 147 -9.83 -4.24 -9.34
C ARG A 147 -9.78 -2.74 -9.06
N VAL A 148 -9.65 -2.37 -7.80
CA VAL A 148 -9.54 -0.98 -7.32
C VAL A 148 -8.27 -0.31 -7.85
N TYR A 149 -7.11 -0.96 -7.72
CA TYR A 149 -5.83 -0.43 -8.22
C TYR A 149 -5.84 -0.30 -9.73
N ARG A 150 -6.37 -1.30 -10.44
CA ARG A 150 -6.49 -1.27 -11.90
C ARG A 150 -7.34 -0.10 -12.38
N ARG A 151 -8.54 0.07 -11.82
CA ARG A 151 -9.46 1.14 -12.26
C ARG A 151 -8.93 2.53 -11.91
N ASN A 152 -8.25 2.65 -10.77
CA ASN A 152 -7.62 3.90 -10.33
C ASN A 152 -6.26 4.18 -10.98
N GLN A 153 -5.85 3.40 -11.98
CA GLN A 153 -4.65 3.65 -12.79
C GLN A 153 -3.32 3.51 -12.03
N VAL A 154 -3.25 2.65 -11.00
CA VAL A 154 -1.96 2.25 -10.42
C VAL A 154 -1.16 1.53 -11.49
N GLN A 155 0.00 2.11 -11.86
CA GLN A 155 0.68 1.74 -13.10
C GLN A 155 1.37 0.39 -13.00
N GLU A 156 1.93 0.08 -11.84
CA GLU A 156 2.48 -1.24 -11.54
C GLU A 156 1.96 -1.75 -10.19
N TYR A 157 1.67 -3.04 -10.14
CA TYR A 157 1.17 -3.71 -8.95
C TYR A 157 1.95 -4.99 -8.70
N LEU A 158 2.57 -5.12 -7.52
CA LEU A 158 3.35 -6.30 -7.14
C LEU A 158 2.68 -6.96 -5.94
N VAL A 159 2.49 -8.28 -6.03
CA VAL A 159 1.98 -9.11 -4.94
C VAL A 159 3.00 -10.19 -4.61
N TRP A 160 3.48 -10.20 -3.37
CA TRP A 160 4.31 -11.29 -2.85
C TRP A 160 3.42 -12.23 -2.02
N ARG A 161 3.20 -13.43 -2.55
CA ARG A 161 2.45 -14.52 -1.90
C ARG A 161 3.42 -15.44 -1.17
N VAL A 162 3.56 -15.23 0.14
CA VAL A 162 4.65 -15.79 0.94
C VAL A 162 4.55 -17.31 1.08
N TYR A 163 3.37 -17.86 1.40
CA TYR A 163 3.23 -19.32 1.54
C TYR A 163 3.32 -20.08 0.22
N GLU A 164 2.82 -19.48 -0.86
CA GLU A 164 2.95 -20.04 -2.21
C GLU A 164 4.36 -19.86 -2.80
N ARG A 165 5.25 -19.12 -2.12
CA ARG A 165 6.58 -18.74 -2.60
C ARG A 165 6.52 -18.20 -4.03
N GLN A 166 5.58 -17.27 -4.25
CA GLN A 166 5.32 -16.71 -5.56
C GLN A 166 5.31 -15.19 -5.49
N LEU A 167 5.86 -14.57 -6.53
CA LEU A 167 5.78 -13.14 -6.75
C LEU A 167 5.12 -12.90 -8.10
N ASP A 168 4.12 -12.04 -8.11
CA ASP A 168 3.51 -11.58 -9.34
C ASP A 168 3.62 -10.07 -9.42
N TRP A 169 4.17 -9.58 -10.52
CA TRP A 169 4.31 -8.16 -10.78
C TRP A 169 3.61 -7.85 -12.09
N PHE A 170 2.71 -6.87 -12.07
CA PHE A 170 1.88 -6.50 -13.20
C PHE A 170 2.13 -5.06 -13.63
N ARG A 171 2.01 -4.81 -14.92
CA ARG A 171 1.98 -3.49 -15.54
C ARG A 171 0.59 -3.22 -16.11
N LEU A 172 0.03 -2.07 -15.79
CA LEU A 172 -1.19 -1.59 -16.42
C LEU A 172 -0.93 -1.22 -17.89
N ASN A 173 -1.65 -1.85 -18.81
CA ASN A 173 -1.62 -1.54 -20.23
C ASN A 173 -3.05 -1.53 -20.76
N ALA A 174 -3.46 -0.41 -21.36
CA ALA A 174 -4.80 -0.24 -21.94
C ALA A 174 -5.96 -0.65 -20.99
N GLY A 175 -5.82 -0.38 -19.69
CA GLY A 175 -6.83 -0.71 -18.68
C GLY A 175 -6.77 -2.14 -18.13
N GLU A 176 -5.79 -2.94 -18.53
CA GLU A 176 -5.60 -4.32 -18.08
C GLU A 176 -4.23 -4.50 -17.41
N TYR A 177 -4.18 -5.34 -16.38
CA TYR A 177 -2.92 -5.72 -15.75
C TYR A 177 -2.30 -6.89 -16.50
N ILE A 178 -1.15 -6.63 -17.11
CA ILE A 178 -0.34 -7.62 -17.81
C ILE A 178 0.80 -8.05 -16.90
N LYS A 179 0.96 -9.35 -16.72
CA LYS A 179 2.03 -9.90 -15.89
C LYS A 179 3.39 -9.63 -16.55
N LEU A 180 4.32 -9.11 -15.77
CA LEU A 180 5.73 -8.98 -16.13
C LEU A 180 6.41 -10.31 -15.85
N GLU A 181 6.90 -10.95 -16.91
CA GLU A 181 7.63 -12.19 -16.80
C GLU A 181 9.12 -11.92 -16.59
N PRO A 182 9.81 -12.73 -15.75
CA PRO A 182 11.25 -12.60 -15.58
C PRO A 182 11.99 -12.94 -16.86
N ASP A 183 13.17 -12.34 -17.05
CA ASP A 183 14.10 -12.72 -18.11
C ASP A 183 14.71 -14.13 -17.87
N SER A 184 15.61 -14.55 -18.76
CA SER A 184 16.30 -15.84 -18.63
C SER A 184 17.18 -15.97 -17.38
N ARG A 185 17.44 -14.87 -16.65
CA ARG A 185 18.18 -14.85 -15.40
C ARG A 185 17.26 -14.81 -14.17
N GLY A 186 15.94 -14.73 -14.36
CA GLY A 186 14.99 -14.63 -13.27
C GLY A 186 14.72 -13.19 -12.81
N ILE A 187 15.10 -12.19 -13.60
CA ILE A 187 15.00 -10.78 -13.22
C ILE A 187 13.76 -10.15 -13.88
N ILE A 188 12.93 -9.48 -13.07
CA ILE A 188 11.85 -8.61 -13.55
C ILE A 188 12.33 -7.15 -13.53
N TYR A 189 11.91 -6.39 -14.54
CA TYR A 189 12.22 -4.98 -14.73
C TYR A 189 10.94 -4.15 -14.66
N SER A 190 10.91 -3.16 -13.77
CA SER A 190 9.87 -2.13 -13.83
C SER A 190 9.90 -1.43 -15.19
N GLN A 191 8.72 -1.24 -15.76
CA GLN A 191 8.48 -0.51 -17.01
C GLN A 191 8.13 0.97 -16.75
N VAL A 192 7.82 1.33 -15.50
CA VAL A 192 7.42 2.70 -15.08
C VAL A 192 8.52 3.39 -14.29
N LEU A 193 9.35 2.63 -13.56
CA LEU A 193 10.44 3.10 -12.72
C LEU A 193 11.75 2.51 -13.23
N PRO A 194 12.34 3.07 -14.31
CA PRO A 194 13.57 2.55 -14.91
C PRO A 194 14.68 2.32 -13.88
N GLY A 195 15.36 1.18 -13.96
CA GLY A 195 16.40 0.80 -12.99
C GLY A 195 15.89 0.09 -11.73
N LEU A 196 14.58 0.07 -11.47
CA LEU A 196 13.99 -0.76 -10.42
C LEU A 196 13.92 -2.22 -10.89
N TRP A 197 15.00 -2.95 -10.66
CA TRP A 197 15.17 -4.34 -11.08
C TRP A 197 15.04 -5.26 -9.86
N LEU A 198 14.45 -6.45 -10.06
CA LEU A 198 14.22 -7.43 -9.01
C LEU A 198 14.58 -8.84 -9.46
N ASP A 199 15.53 -9.47 -8.77
CA ASP A 199 15.80 -10.90 -8.89
C ASP A 199 14.76 -11.68 -8.08
N VAL A 200 13.80 -12.28 -8.79
CA VAL A 200 12.64 -12.94 -8.17
C VAL A 200 13.07 -14.19 -7.39
N ASN A 201 13.98 -14.98 -7.96
CA ASN A 201 14.46 -16.20 -7.32
C ASN A 201 15.26 -15.87 -6.05
N ALA A 202 16.08 -14.82 -6.09
CA ALA A 202 16.81 -14.36 -4.92
C ALA A 202 15.88 -13.89 -3.81
N LEU A 203 14.85 -13.09 -4.13
CA LEU A 203 13.86 -12.63 -3.14
C LEU A 203 13.13 -13.82 -2.50
N LEU A 204 12.62 -14.75 -3.30
CA LEU A 204 11.90 -15.95 -2.83
C LEU A 204 12.79 -16.96 -2.08
N ALA A 205 14.11 -16.80 -2.15
CA ALA A 205 15.10 -17.56 -1.40
C ALA A 205 15.60 -16.82 -0.14
N GLY A 206 15.13 -15.59 0.13
CA GLY A 206 15.59 -14.76 1.24
C GLY A 206 17.02 -14.23 1.03
N ASN A 207 17.50 -14.16 -0.21
CA ASN A 207 18.83 -13.64 -0.54
C ASN A 207 18.77 -12.16 -0.89
N LEU A 208 18.56 -11.32 0.13
CA LEU A 208 18.46 -9.87 -0.03
C LEU A 208 19.75 -9.25 -0.61
N GLY A 209 20.92 -9.82 -0.32
CA GLY A 209 22.19 -9.36 -0.88
C GLY A 209 22.23 -9.44 -2.41
N GLN A 210 21.73 -10.54 -2.99
CA GLN A 210 21.62 -10.70 -4.44
C GLN A 210 20.53 -9.79 -5.02
N VAL A 211 19.40 -9.63 -4.34
CA VAL A 211 18.35 -8.66 -4.74
C VAL A 211 18.94 -7.25 -4.88
N LEU A 212 19.68 -6.80 -3.87
CA LEU A 212 20.31 -5.47 -3.90
C LEU A 212 21.43 -5.40 -4.95
N THR A 213 22.16 -6.48 -5.21
CA THR A 213 23.17 -6.51 -6.29
C THR A 213 22.53 -6.30 -7.66
N VAL A 214 21.39 -6.95 -7.92
CA VAL A 214 20.64 -6.76 -9.17
C VAL A 214 20.02 -5.38 -9.26
N LEU A 215 19.49 -4.84 -8.15
CA LEU A 215 19.03 -3.45 -8.11
C LEU A 215 20.16 -2.48 -8.47
N GLN A 216 21.36 -2.66 -7.93
CA GLN A 216 22.50 -1.79 -8.24
C GLN A 216 22.89 -1.83 -9.72
N GLN A 217 22.75 -2.98 -10.38
CA GLN A 217 22.93 -3.06 -11.84
C GLN A 217 21.89 -2.22 -12.58
N GLY A 218 20.64 -2.24 -12.12
CA GLY A 218 19.57 -1.40 -12.67
C GLY A 218 19.79 0.09 -12.45
N LEU A 219 20.24 0.48 -11.26
CA LEU A 219 20.60 1.87 -10.95
C LEU A 219 21.81 2.37 -11.77
N ALA A 220 22.70 1.47 -12.16
CA ALA A 220 23.84 1.79 -13.04
C ALA A 220 23.48 1.82 -14.53
N SER A 221 22.24 1.47 -14.90
CA SER A 221 21.80 1.37 -16.30
C SER A 221 21.61 2.75 -16.96
N GLN A 222 21.72 2.79 -18.29
CA GLN A 222 21.52 4.03 -19.05
C GLN A 222 20.08 4.54 -18.94
N GLU A 223 19.11 3.62 -18.88
CA GLU A 223 17.69 3.91 -18.75
C GLU A 223 17.38 4.64 -17.44
N HIS A 224 18.01 4.25 -16.32
CA HIS A 224 17.88 4.96 -15.05
C HIS A 224 18.53 6.35 -15.11
N GLN A 225 19.72 6.48 -15.71
CA GLN A 225 20.38 7.77 -15.87
C GLN A 225 19.56 8.75 -16.72
N ASP A 226 18.88 8.27 -17.75
CA ASP A 226 17.99 9.09 -18.57
C ASP A 226 16.69 9.44 -17.82
N PHE A 227 16.18 8.52 -17.02
CA PHE A 227 15.05 8.78 -16.12
C PHE A 227 15.36 9.90 -15.10
N LEU A 228 16.55 9.90 -14.49
CA LEU A 228 16.97 10.98 -13.58
C LEU A 228 16.97 12.35 -14.26
N LYS A 229 17.42 12.45 -15.52
CA LYS A 229 17.39 13.70 -16.30
C LYS A 229 15.96 14.17 -16.56
N ILE A 230 15.01 13.24 -16.75
CA ILE A 230 13.59 13.58 -16.92
C ILE A 230 13.03 14.13 -15.61
N LEU A 231 13.32 13.48 -14.47
CA LEU A 231 12.86 13.91 -13.15
C LEU A 231 13.44 15.27 -12.74
N SER A 232 14.72 15.53 -13.04
CA SER A 232 15.35 16.82 -12.70
C SER A 232 14.72 17.97 -13.47
N ARG A 233 14.51 17.82 -14.78
CA ARG A 233 13.85 18.85 -15.62
C ARG A 233 12.43 19.18 -15.17
N LYS A 234 11.73 18.22 -14.58
CA LYS A 234 10.38 18.42 -14.03
C LYS A 234 10.40 19.15 -12.68
N THR A 235 11.51 19.10 -11.96
CA THR A 235 11.67 19.76 -10.66
C THR A 235 12.03 21.25 -10.81
N ASP A 236 12.68 21.61 -11.91
CA ASP A 236 13.12 22.98 -12.20
C ASP A 236 12.04 23.87 -12.85
N ASN A 237 10.88 23.30 -13.24
CA ASN A 237 9.75 23.99 -13.86
C ASN A 237 8.58 24.11 -12.88
#